data_AF-X1TN51-F1
#
_entry.id   AF-X1TN51-F1
#
_cell.length_a   1.000
_cell.length_b   1.000
_cell.length_c   1.000
_cell.angle_alpha   90.00
_cell.angle_beta   90.00
_cell.angle_gamma   90.00
#
_symmetry.space_group_name_H-M   'P 1'
#
loop_
_entity.id
_entity.type
_entity.pdbx_description
1 polymer ?
#
loop_
_entity_poly.entity_id
_entity_poly.type
_entity_poly.pdbx_seq_one_letter_code
_entity_poly.pdbx_strand_id
1 'polypeptide(L)'
;MKIKETKAKSTIVKTNLPEGDFVINPYVGCMHGCKYCYARFMKRFTGHTEPWGSFVDIKINAPDLIPEGTNKYREKSITISSVTDPYQPIERKYKITGKILKRLIPLQPNLNLITKSDLVVKDIDLFKQFKNCMVALSFSITDEKLRKQVEFLSSPAKQKINALKELHKAKIP
;
A
#
# COMPACT_ATOMS: atom_id res chain seq x y z
N MET A 1 13.33 1.24 15.44
CA MET A 1 12.04 1.14 14.72
C MET A 1 11.00 0.69 15.72
N LYS A 2 9.93 1.47 15.95
CA LYS A 2 8.82 1.10 16.83
C LYS A 2 7.75 0.38 16.02
N ILE A 3 7.47 -0.87 16.34
CA ILE A 3 6.47 -1.68 15.63
C ILE A 3 5.39 -2.07 16.62
N LYS A 4 4.13 -1.83 16.25
CA LYS A 4 2.99 -2.16 17.10
C LYS A 4 1.90 -2.83 16.28
N GLU A 5 1.32 -3.90 16.81
CA GLU A 5 0.11 -4.48 16.26
C GLU A 5 -1.11 -3.76 16.84
N THR A 6 -2.07 -3.44 15.98
CA THR A 6 -3.26 -2.68 16.33
C THR A 6 -4.50 -3.30 15.67
N LYS A 7 -5.66 -3.07 16.27
CA LYS A 7 -6.95 -3.42 15.66
C LYS A 7 -7.64 -2.15 15.18
N ALA A 8 -8.04 -2.14 13.91
CA ALA A 8 -8.84 -1.08 13.33
C ALA A 8 -10.33 -1.33 13.59
N LYS A 9 -11.12 -0.25 13.58
CA LYS A 9 -12.60 -0.31 13.61
C LYS A 9 -13.21 -0.46 12.21
N SER A 10 -12.53 0.08 11.21
CA SER A 10 -12.89 -0.02 9.79
C SER A 10 -11.60 -0.05 8.95
N THR A 11 -11.67 -0.70 7.78
CA THR A 11 -10.56 -0.82 6.83
C THR A 11 -10.83 -0.09 5.51
N ILE A 12 -12.08 -0.11 5.03
CA ILE A 12 -12.52 0.61 3.82
C ILE A 12 -13.14 1.93 4.25
N VAL A 13 -12.47 3.04 3.95
CA VAL A 13 -12.87 4.39 4.37
C VAL A 13 -13.19 5.23 3.13
N LYS A 14 -14.28 5.99 3.14
CA LYS A 14 -14.56 6.96 2.05
C LYS A 14 -13.43 7.99 1.98
N THR A 15 -13.07 8.40 0.77
CA THR A 15 -12.03 9.39 0.56
C THR A 15 -12.50 10.49 -0.38
N ASN A 16 -11.87 11.66 -0.26
CA ASN A 16 -12.08 12.80 -1.16
C ASN A 16 -10.93 12.91 -2.16
N LEU A 17 -10.14 11.84 -2.34
CA LEU A 17 -9.12 11.81 -3.38
C LEU A 17 -9.82 11.87 -4.75
N PRO A 18 -9.33 12.67 -5.71
CA PRO A 18 -9.96 12.81 -7.02
C PRO A 18 -10.19 11.47 -7.74
N GLU A 19 -9.32 10.50 -7.47
CA GLU A 19 -9.22 9.22 -8.18
C GLU A 19 -9.77 8.01 -7.39
N GLY A 20 -10.42 8.21 -6.24
CA GLY A 20 -10.92 7.10 -5.42
C GLY A 20 -12.22 7.37 -4.66
N ASP A 21 -13.17 6.43 -4.71
CA ASP A 21 -14.36 6.45 -3.84
C ASP A 21 -13.98 6.07 -2.40
N PHE A 22 -13.07 5.10 -2.27
CA PHE A 22 -12.62 4.58 -0.99
C PHE A 22 -11.10 4.38 -0.96
N VAL A 23 -10.57 4.33 0.26
CA VAL A 23 -9.18 4.00 0.54
C VAL A 23 -9.06 2.91 1.58
N ILE A 24 -8.04 2.08 1.43
CA ILE A 24 -7.59 1.14 2.46
C ILE A 24 -6.13 1.44 2.80
N ASN A 25 -5.84 1.73 4.06
CA ASN A 25 -4.48 1.92 4.55
C ASN A 25 -4.13 0.77 5.51
N PRO A 26 -3.39 -0.27 5.08
CA PRO A 26 -3.10 -1.46 5.89
C PRO A 26 -2.23 -1.16 7.13
N TYR A 27 -1.50 -0.04 7.06
CA TYR A 27 -0.53 0.39 8.07
C TYR A 27 -0.78 1.84 8.47
N VAL A 28 -0.22 2.23 9.62
CA VAL A 28 0.01 3.63 10.00
C VAL A 28 1.53 3.83 10.12
N GLY A 29 2.05 4.92 9.58
CA GLY A 29 3.50 5.07 9.40
C GLY A 29 4.00 4.30 8.17
N CYS A 30 5.26 4.53 7.79
CA CYS A 30 5.86 3.90 6.62
C CYS A 30 7.38 3.83 6.76
N MET A 31 7.96 2.63 6.75
CA MET A 31 9.40 2.41 6.90
C MET A 31 10.22 3.01 5.76
N HIS A 32 9.64 3.28 4.58
CA HIS A 32 10.37 3.99 3.52
C HIS A 32 10.96 5.32 4.00
N GLY A 33 10.31 5.97 4.97
CA GLY A 33 10.87 7.10 5.70
C GLY A 33 11.24 8.29 4.80
N CYS A 34 10.54 8.47 3.67
CA CYS A 34 10.87 9.50 2.70
C CYS A 34 10.89 10.89 3.37
N LYS A 35 11.99 11.62 3.27
CA LYS A 35 12.13 12.96 3.90
C LYS A 35 11.09 13.97 3.40
N TYR A 36 10.65 13.81 2.14
CA TYR A 36 9.64 14.65 1.49
C TYR A 36 8.19 14.14 1.66
N CYS A 37 7.96 13.11 2.48
CA CYS A 37 6.65 12.46 2.57
C CYS A 37 5.57 13.40 3.12
N TYR A 38 4.51 13.65 2.33
CA TYR A 38 3.36 14.42 2.79
C TYR A 38 2.66 13.74 3.98
N ALA A 39 2.56 12.40 3.97
CA ALA A 39 1.84 11.63 4.99
C ALA A 39 2.43 11.77 6.42
N ARG A 40 3.57 12.45 6.59
CA ARG A 40 4.09 12.86 7.90
C ARG A 40 3.06 13.61 8.74
N PHE A 41 2.11 14.31 8.12
CA PHE A 41 1.02 14.98 8.85
C PHE A 41 0.17 14.01 9.68
N MET A 42 0.10 12.73 9.29
CA MET A 42 -0.71 11.71 9.98
C MET A 42 -0.32 11.54 11.45
N LYS A 43 0.92 11.86 11.83
CA LYS A 43 1.36 11.85 13.24
C LYS A 43 0.44 12.65 14.16
N ARG A 44 -0.17 13.74 13.66
CA ARG A 44 -1.12 14.57 14.41
C ARG A 44 -2.39 13.82 14.85
N PHE A 45 -2.77 12.78 14.10
CA PHE A 45 -3.98 11.99 14.34
C PHE A 45 -3.71 10.65 15.01
N THR A 46 -2.45 10.24 15.12
CA THR A 46 -2.07 8.89 15.58
C THR A 46 -1.34 8.91 16.92
N GLY A 47 -1.03 10.09 17.46
CA GLY A 47 -0.33 10.24 18.74
C GLY A 47 1.14 9.83 18.71
N HIS A 48 1.72 9.64 17.52
CA HIS A 48 3.13 9.27 17.38
C HIS A 48 4.03 10.50 17.54
N THR A 49 4.99 10.42 18.46
CA THR A 49 6.03 11.44 18.66
C THR A 49 7.30 11.10 17.87
N GLU A 50 7.49 9.81 17.53
CA GLU A 50 8.68 9.29 16.86
C GLU A 50 8.92 9.94 15.48
N PRO A 51 10.17 10.09 15.01
CA PRO A 51 10.45 10.57 13.66
C PRO A 51 9.68 9.81 12.57
N TRP A 52 9.26 10.49 11.50
CA TRP A 52 8.63 9.78 10.37
C TRP A 52 9.60 8.76 9.77
N GLY A 53 9.11 7.56 9.50
CA GLY A 53 9.95 6.45 9.05
C GLY A 53 10.53 5.57 10.17
N SER A 54 10.33 5.92 11.44
CA SER A 54 10.83 5.12 12.56
C SER A 54 9.74 4.41 13.38
N PHE A 55 8.48 4.44 12.91
CA PHE A 55 7.36 3.69 13.47
C PHE A 55 6.47 3.07 12.39
N VAL A 56 5.83 1.95 12.73
CA VAL A 56 4.73 1.35 11.99
C VAL A 56 3.73 0.71 12.93
N ASP A 57 2.45 1.09 12.81
CA ASP A 57 1.35 0.31 13.38
C ASP A 57 0.76 -0.59 12.30
N ILE A 58 0.73 -1.89 12.56
CA ILE A 58 0.13 -2.90 11.69
C ILE A 58 -1.33 -3.10 12.09
N LYS A 59 -2.27 -2.90 11.16
CA LYS A 59 -3.68 -3.18 11.40
C LYS A 59 -3.96 -4.65 11.14
N ILE A 60 -3.69 -5.51 12.12
CA ILE A 60 -3.67 -6.97 11.94
C ILE A 60 -5.04 -7.55 11.52
N ASN A 61 -6.14 -6.92 11.92
CA ASN A 61 -7.51 -7.32 11.56
C ASN A 61 -8.04 -6.60 10.30
N ALA A 62 -7.23 -5.81 9.60
CA ALA A 62 -7.67 -5.08 8.42
C ALA A 62 -8.31 -5.96 7.33
N PRO A 63 -7.81 -7.19 7.04
CA PRO A 63 -8.47 -8.09 6.09
C PRO A 63 -9.85 -8.57 6.56
N ASP A 64 -10.00 -8.82 7.87
CA ASP A 64 -11.20 -9.40 8.46
C ASP A 64 -12.37 -8.39 8.48
N LEU A 65 -12.06 -7.09 8.44
CA LEU A 65 -13.04 -6.01 8.37
C LEU A 65 -13.60 -5.80 6.95
N ILE A 66 -13.11 -6.53 5.95
CA ILE A 66 -13.65 -6.48 4.58
C ILE A 66 -14.90 -7.37 4.54
N PRO A 67 -16.09 -6.80 4.24
CA PRO A 67 -17.33 -7.56 4.26
C PRO A 67 -17.37 -8.59 3.13
N GLU A 68 -18.11 -9.66 3.38
CA GLU A 68 -18.38 -10.72 2.40
C GLU A 68 -19.80 -10.59 1.84
N GLY A 69 -20.05 -11.19 0.68
CA GLY A 69 -21.40 -11.32 0.12
C GLY A 69 -22.10 -10.00 -0.25
N THR A 70 -21.36 -8.91 -0.42
CA THR A 70 -21.94 -7.59 -0.73
C THR A 70 -21.52 -7.07 -2.11
N ASN A 71 -22.44 -6.41 -2.80
CA ASN A 71 -22.15 -5.69 -4.05
C ASN A 71 -21.83 -4.20 -3.85
N LYS A 72 -21.81 -3.71 -2.59
CA LYS A 72 -21.62 -2.28 -2.27
C LYS A 72 -20.36 -1.66 -2.89
N TYR A 73 -19.31 -2.45 -3.05
CA TYR A 73 -17.99 -2.01 -3.52
C TYR A 73 -17.69 -2.42 -4.96
N ARG A 74 -18.62 -3.12 -5.63
CA ARG A 74 -18.45 -3.55 -7.01
C ARG A 74 -18.30 -2.33 -7.90
N GLU A 75 -17.27 -2.32 -8.74
CA GLU A 75 -16.96 -1.23 -9.68
C GLU A 75 -16.72 0.14 -9.03
N LYS A 76 -16.67 0.22 -7.70
CA LYS A 76 -16.20 1.41 -6.99
C LYS A 76 -14.69 1.46 -6.97
N SER A 77 -14.13 2.65 -7.07
CA SER A 77 -12.68 2.83 -7.00
C SER A 77 -12.20 2.65 -5.57
N ILE A 78 -11.32 1.67 -5.35
CA ILE A 78 -10.64 1.45 -4.07
C ILE A 78 -9.15 1.64 -4.28
N THR A 79 -8.60 2.67 -3.65
CA THR A 79 -7.16 2.92 -3.64
C THR A 79 -6.52 2.30 -2.40
N ILE A 80 -5.51 1.46 -2.58
CA ILE A 80 -4.72 0.93 -1.48
C ILE A 80 -3.54 1.87 -1.19
N SER A 81 -3.46 2.29 0.08
CA SER A 81 -2.37 3.02 0.72
C SER A 81 -2.16 4.46 0.23
N SER A 82 -3.08 5.35 0.62
CA SER A 82 -2.94 6.79 0.36
C SER A 82 -2.08 7.55 1.38
N VAL A 83 -1.77 7.00 2.55
CA VAL A 83 -0.94 7.68 3.58
C VAL A 83 0.10 6.75 4.21
N THR A 84 0.35 5.62 3.56
CA THR A 84 1.36 4.63 3.91
C THR A 84 1.83 3.94 2.63
N ASP A 85 2.63 2.89 2.74
CA ASP A 85 2.95 2.02 1.61
C ASP A 85 2.50 0.59 1.91
N PRO A 86 1.79 -0.08 0.99
CA PRO A 86 1.27 -1.43 1.24
C PRO A 86 2.38 -2.49 1.20
N TYR A 87 3.52 -2.18 0.57
CA TYR A 87 4.65 -3.10 0.39
C TYR A 87 5.94 -2.57 1.01
N GLN A 88 5.85 -1.74 2.06
CA GLN A 88 6.99 -1.40 2.90
C GLN A 88 7.63 -2.67 3.54
N PRO A 89 8.92 -2.64 3.97
CA PRO A 89 9.65 -3.82 4.42
C PRO A 89 8.92 -4.80 5.37
N ILE A 90 8.12 -4.29 6.31
CA ILE A 90 7.39 -5.14 7.28
C ILE A 90 6.34 -6.06 6.63
N GLU A 91 5.89 -5.73 5.42
CA GLU A 91 4.95 -6.52 4.62
C GLU A 91 5.51 -7.90 4.23
N ARG A 92 6.85 -8.08 4.21
CA ARG A 92 7.48 -9.40 4.02
C ARG A 92 7.05 -10.40 5.10
N LYS A 93 6.89 -9.91 6.34
CA LYS A 93 6.50 -10.70 7.50
C LYS A 93 4.97 -10.81 7.62
N TYR A 94 4.27 -9.67 7.62
CA TYR A 94 2.85 -9.63 8.01
C TYR A 94 1.88 -9.98 6.88
N LYS A 95 2.27 -9.72 5.62
CA LYS A 95 1.50 -10.05 4.42
C LYS A 95 0.06 -9.52 4.47
N ILE A 96 -0.16 -8.34 5.07
CA ILE A 96 -1.52 -7.79 5.26
C ILE A 96 -2.11 -7.41 3.91
N THR A 97 -1.30 -6.85 3.01
CA THR A 97 -1.77 -6.42 1.68
C THR A 97 -2.29 -7.61 0.88
N GLY A 98 -1.54 -8.72 0.78
CA GLY A 98 -2.01 -9.92 0.09
C GLY A 98 -3.31 -10.49 0.68
N LYS A 99 -3.49 -10.44 2.01
CA LYS A 99 -4.75 -10.84 2.66
C LYS A 99 -5.90 -9.90 2.31
N ILE A 100 -5.67 -8.59 2.30
CA ILE A 100 -6.66 -7.60 1.85
C ILE A 100 -7.07 -7.86 0.40
N LEU A 101 -6.12 -8.07 -0.50
CA LEU A 101 -6.40 -8.37 -1.91
C LEU A 101 -7.30 -9.59 -2.05
N LYS A 102 -6.98 -10.70 -1.37
CA LYS A 102 -7.83 -11.92 -1.38
C LYS A 102 -9.28 -11.65 -0.98
N ARG A 103 -9.50 -10.77 -0.01
CA ARG A 103 -10.82 -10.41 0.48
C ARG A 103 -11.57 -9.45 -0.45
N LEU A 104 -10.85 -8.64 -1.22
CA LEU A 104 -11.44 -7.74 -2.21
C LEU A 104 -11.79 -8.42 -3.53
N ILE A 105 -11.11 -9.52 -3.90
CA ILE A 105 -11.35 -10.23 -5.17
C ILE A 105 -12.84 -10.58 -5.36
N PRO A 106 -13.57 -11.18 -4.40
CA PRO A 106 -15.00 -11.46 -4.59
C PRO A 106 -15.88 -10.21 -4.80
N LEU A 107 -15.43 -9.05 -4.30
CA LEU A 107 -16.17 -7.78 -4.37
C LEU A 107 -15.98 -7.06 -5.72
N GLN A 108 -14.92 -7.39 -6.47
CA GLN A 108 -14.59 -6.80 -7.78
C GLN A 108 -14.68 -5.26 -7.83
N PRO A 109 -13.95 -4.54 -6.97
CA PRO A 109 -13.79 -3.08 -7.12
C PRO A 109 -12.89 -2.75 -8.33
N ASN A 110 -12.90 -1.48 -8.73
CA ASN A 110 -11.84 -0.92 -9.56
C ASN A 110 -10.63 -0.65 -8.65
N LEU A 111 -9.63 -1.53 -8.68
CA LEU A 111 -8.52 -1.51 -7.73
C LEU A 111 -7.39 -0.59 -8.23
N ASN A 112 -7.01 0.38 -7.41
CA ASN A 112 -5.80 1.17 -7.61
C ASN A 112 -4.80 0.88 -6.48
N LEU A 113 -3.56 0.57 -6.81
CA LEU A 113 -2.51 0.35 -5.81
C LEU A 113 -1.27 1.15 -6.15
N ILE A 114 -0.72 1.85 -5.16
CA ILE A 114 0.50 2.64 -5.31
C ILE A 114 1.54 2.14 -4.32
N THR A 115 2.78 1.90 -4.78
CA THR A 115 3.89 1.51 -3.91
C THR A 115 5.24 2.06 -4.38
N LYS A 116 6.24 2.07 -3.51
CA LYS A 116 7.65 2.29 -3.82
C LYS A 116 8.50 1.01 -3.76
N SER A 117 7.87 -0.15 -3.60
CA SER A 117 8.58 -1.41 -3.44
C SER A 117 8.34 -2.39 -4.59
N ASP A 118 9.43 -3.07 -4.98
CA ASP A 118 9.42 -4.23 -5.87
C ASP A 118 8.69 -5.44 -5.29
N LEU A 119 8.43 -5.46 -3.98
CA LEU A 119 7.67 -6.51 -3.30
C LEU A 119 6.28 -6.77 -3.87
N VAL A 120 5.72 -5.80 -4.59
CA VAL A 120 4.43 -5.92 -5.28
C VAL A 120 4.36 -7.10 -6.24
N VAL A 121 5.49 -7.53 -6.81
CA VAL A 121 5.51 -8.67 -7.75
C VAL A 121 5.04 -9.97 -7.13
N LYS A 122 5.12 -10.12 -5.80
CA LYS A 122 4.72 -11.35 -5.09
C LYS A 122 3.22 -11.65 -5.21
N ASP A 123 2.41 -10.62 -5.45
CA ASP A 123 0.95 -10.69 -5.46
C ASP A 123 0.38 -10.55 -6.89
N ILE A 124 1.21 -10.71 -7.93
CA ILE A 124 0.80 -10.70 -9.35
C ILE A 124 -0.40 -11.61 -9.61
N ASP A 125 -0.38 -12.84 -9.08
CA ASP A 125 -1.47 -13.80 -9.31
C ASP A 125 -2.76 -13.41 -8.60
N LEU A 126 -2.70 -12.56 -7.57
CA LEU A 126 -3.90 -11.96 -6.97
C LEU A 126 -4.41 -10.80 -7.84
N PHE A 127 -3.53 -9.95 -8.37
CA PHE A 127 -3.93 -8.83 -9.23
C PHE A 127 -4.66 -9.30 -10.49
N LYS A 128 -4.24 -10.40 -11.11
CA LYS A 128 -4.90 -11.00 -12.28
C LYS A 128 -6.37 -11.40 -12.06
N GLN A 129 -6.80 -11.55 -10.81
CA GLN A 129 -8.18 -11.95 -10.48
C GLN A 129 -9.14 -10.76 -10.40
N PHE A 130 -8.64 -9.53 -10.45
CA PHE A 130 -9.48 -8.34 -10.54
C PHE A 130 -9.81 -8.04 -11.99
N LYS A 131 -11.08 -7.73 -12.27
CA LYS A 131 -11.51 -7.25 -13.61
C LYS A 131 -10.82 -5.95 -14.00
N ASN A 132 -10.73 -5.00 -13.06
CA ASN A 132 -10.11 -3.70 -13.24
C ASN A 132 -9.07 -3.46 -12.14
N CYS A 133 -7.79 -3.44 -12.52
CA CYS A 133 -6.69 -3.22 -11.60
C CYS A 133 -5.61 -2.37 -12.25
N MET A 134 -5.07 -1.41 -11.50
CA MET A 134 -3.90 -0.62 -11.86
C MET A 134 -2.89 -0.67 -10.71
N VAL A 135 -1.62 -0.96 -11.04
CA VAL A 135 -0.53 -1.03 -10.07
C VAL A 135 0.56 -0.04 -10.45
N ALA A 136 0.65 1.06 -9.70
CA ALA A 136 1.63 2.10 -9.92
C ALA A 136 2.84 1.96 -8.98
N LEU A 137 4.04 2.05 -9.54
CA LEU A 137 5.28 2.21 -8.76
C LEU A 137 5.73 3.68 -8.79
N SER A 138 5.99 4.29 -7.62
CA SER A 138 6.51 5.65 -7.58
C SER A 138 8.03 5.70 -7.84
N PHE A 139 8.44 6.54 -8.79
CA PHE A 139 9.83 6.82 -9.14
C PHE A 139 10.18 8.28 -8.86
N SER A 140 10.46 8.59 -7.59
CA SER A 140 10.83 9.97 -7.23
C SER A 140 12.34 10.23 -7.38
N ILE A 141 13.19 9.23 -7.12
CA ILE A 141 14.64 9.35 -7.20
C ILE A 141 15.21 8.12 -7.93
N THR A 142 16.01 8.37 -8.97
CA THR A 142 16.69 7.33 -9.76
C THR A 142 18.17 7.18 -9.41
N ASP A 143 18.80 8.23 -8.86
CA ASP A 143 20.16 8.18 -8.33
C ASP A 143 20.20 7.41 -7.00
N GLU A 144 20.97 6.32 -6.95
CA GLU A 144 21.00 5.42 -5.79
C GLU A 144 21.64 6.07 -4.56
N LYS A 145 22.62 6.99 -4.73
CA LYS A 145 23.25 7.68 -3.61
C LYS A 145 22.24 8.61 -2.93
N LEU A 146 21.49 9.38 -3.70
CA LEU A 146 20.45 10.28 -3.22
C LEU A 146 19.28 9.49 -2.62
N ARG A 147 18.87 8.38 -3.25
CA ARG A 147 17.81 7.50 -2.73
C ARG A 147 18.14 7.04 -1.32
N LYS A 148 19.36 6.57 -1.07
CA LYS A 148 19.82 6.14 0.26
C LYS A 148 19.75 7.24 1.32
N GLN A 149 19.85 8.52 0.91
CA GLN A 149 19.76 9.65 1.83
C GLN A 149 18.33 10.14 2.08
N VAL A 150 17.42 9.95 1.12
CA VAL A 150 16.10 10.60 1.11
C VAL A 150 14.95 9.62 1.31
N GLU A 151 15.05 8.39 0.80
CA GLU A 151 14.03 7.33 0.88
C GLU A 151 14.67 5.95 1.07
N PHE A 152 15.53 5.84 2.09
CA PHE A 152 16.48 4.74 2.32
C PHE A 152 15.92 3.32 2.16
N LEU A 153 14.71 3.05 2.63
CA LEU A 153 14.11 1.72 2.59
C LEU A 153 13.19 1.47 1.40
N SER A 154 13.03 2.43 0.46
CA SER A 154 12.36 2.19 -0.82
C SER A 154 13.18 1.23 -1.70
N SER A 155 12.56 0.59 -2.69
CA SER A 155 13.32 -0.24 -3.62
C SER A 155 14.17 0.62 -4.58
N PRO A 156 15.42 0.22 -4.87
CA PRO A 156 16.24 0.85 -5.90
C PRO A 156 15.53 0.96 -7.25
N ALA A 157 15.87 1.98 -8.04
CA ALA A 157 15.25 2.22 -9.34
C ALA A 157 15.31 0.99 -10.26
N LYS A 158 16.45 0.29 -10.30
CA LYS A 158 16.62 -0.95 -11.09
C LYS A 158 15.61 -2.05 -10.68
N GLN A 159 15.37 -2.22 -9.38
CA GLN A 159 14.42 -3.22 -8.89
C GLN A 159 12.98 -2.82 -9.21
N LYS A 160 12.64 -1.55 -9.07
CA LYS A 160 11.31 -1.04 -9.46
C LYS A 160 11.07 -1.20 -10.98
N ILE A 161 12.09 -0.96 -11.83
CA ILE A 161 12.00 -1.19 -13.28
C ILE A 161 11.78 -2.68 -13.58
N ASN A 162 12.49 -3.57 -12.90
CA ASN A 162 12.27 -5.01 -13.06
C ASN A 162 10.85 -5.41 -12.63
N ALA A 163 10.35 -4.86 -11.51
CA ALA A 163 8.99 -5.11 -11.07
C ALA A 163 7.96 -4.63 -12.10
N LEU A 164 8.15 -3.45 -12.71
CA LEU A 164 7.30 -2.97 -13.81
C LEU A 164 7.32 -3.91 -15.01
N LYS A 165 8.48 -4.48 -15.38
CA LYS A 165 8.58 -5.47 -16.47
C LYS A 165 7.78 -6.73 -16.16
N GLU A 166 7.85 -7.24 -14.93
CA GLU A 166 7.08 -8.41 -14.51
C GLU A 166 5.57 -8.14 -14.49
N LEU A 167 5.15 -6.98 -13.98
CA LEU A 167 3.74 -6.54 -14.01
C LEU A 167 3.23 -6.41 -15.45
N HIS A 168 4.00 -5.77 -16.33
CA HIS A 168 3.67 -5.62 -17.74
C HIS A 168 3.56 -6.99 -18.45
N LYS A 169 4.52 -7.89 -18.22
CA LYS A 169 4.48 -9.27 -18.75
C LYS A 169 3.24 -10.04 -18.27
N ALA A 170 2.81 -9.77 -17.05
CA ALA A 170 1.58 -10.33 -16.48
C ALA A 170 0.29 -9.63 -16.96
N LYS A 171 0.38 -8.64 -17.86
CA LYS A 171 -0.73 -7.81 -18.36
C LYS A 171 -1.45 -7.02 -17.26
N ILE A 172 -0.72 -6.61 -16.23
CA ILE A 172 -1.19 -5.71 -15.19
C ILE A 172 -0.80 -4.28 -15.61
N PRO A 173 -1.77 -3.37 -15.81
CA PRO A 173 -1.53 -1.96 -16.11
C PRO A 173 -0.72 -1.24 -15.03
#